data_AF-A0A353LQU6-F1
#
_entry.id   AF-A0A353LQU6-F1
#
_cell.length_a   1.000
_cell.length_b   1.000
_cell.length_c   1.000
_cell.angle_alpha   90.00
_cell.angle_beta   90.00
_cell.angle_gamma   90.00
#
_symmetry.space_group_name_H-M   'P 1'
#
loop_
_entity.id
_entity.type
_entity.pdbx_description
1 polymer ?
#
loop_
_entity_poly.entity_id
_entity_poly.type
_entity_poly.pdbx_seq_one_letter_code
_entity_poly.pdbx_strand_id
1 'polypeptide(L)'
;RHDVVEAVDAGKFHIHAIDTIDRGIEILTGIPAGAPDDEGNYPDDSINGRVARRLDRFITARKRLEAKDGEGGSASNALAGDKLSDGRLNA
;
A
#
# COMPACT_ATOMS: atom_id res chain seq x y z
N ARG A 1 -5.01 37.90 19.82
CA ARG A 1 -4.06 37.07 19.05
C ARG A 1 -3.28 37.97 18.09
N HIS A 2 -2.59 38.96 18.64
CA HIS A 2 -1.83 39.96 17.87
C HIS A 2 -0.47 39.38 17.41
N ASP A 3 0.07 38.45 18.20
CA ASP A 3 1.25 37.63 17.95
C ASP A 3 1.25 36.92 16.59
N VAL A 4 0.10 36.36 16.20
CA VAL A 4 -0.06 35.69 14.90
C VAL A 4 -0.01 36.70 13.75
N VAL A 5 -0.64 37.87 13.92
CA VAL A 5 -0.68 38.93 12.89
C VAL A 5 0.72 39.51 12.69
N GLU A 6 1.43 39.84 13.77
CA GLU A 6 2.83 40.28 13.70
C GLU A 6 3.75 39.24 13.04
N ALA A 7 3.54 37.95 13.31
CA ALA A 7 4.32 36.89 12.70
C ALA A 7 4.04 36.75 11.19
N VAL A 8 2.80 36.99 10.75
CA VAL A 8 2.43 37.04 9.33
C VAL A 8 3.08 38.25 8.66
N ASP A 9 2.96 39.45 9.25
CA ASP A 9 3.58 40.68 8.72
C ASP A 9 5.11 40.57 8.63
N ALA A 10 5.74 39.88 9.59
CA ALA A 10 7.17 39.61 9.60
C ALA A 10 7.60 38.46 8.68
N GLY A 11 6.68 37.82 7.95
CA GLY A 11 6.95 36.70 7.05
C GLY A 11 7.41 35.42 7.75
N LYS A 12 7.18 35.30 9.06
CA LYS A 12 7.54 34.13 9.88
C LYS A 12 6.41 33.11 9.97
N PHE A 13 5.21 33.48 9.53
CA PHE A 13 4.04 32.63 9.53
C PHE A 13 3.27 32.79 8.23
N HIS A 14 2.84 31.66 7.65
CA HIS A 14 2.13 31.63 6.38
C HIS A 14 0.79 30.90 6.56
N ILE A 15 -0.29 31.52 6.09
CA ILE A 15 -1.62 30.93 6.08
C ILE A 15 -1.96 30.59 4.63
N HIS A 16 -2.29 29.33 4.37
CA HIS A 16 -2.68 28.85 3.04
C HIS A 16 -4.15 28.42 3.08
N ALA A 17 -5.02 29.21 2.42
CA ALA A 17 -6.39 28.81 2.18
C ALA A 17 -6.43 27.87 0.96
N ILE A 18 -7.05 26.69 1.13
CA ILE A 18 -7.16 25.66 0.09
C ILE A 18 -8.58 25.12 0.06
N ASP A 19 -9.05 24.75 -1.14
CA ASP A 19 -10.37 24.16 -1.34
C ASP A 19 -10.34 22.63 -1.40
N THR A 20 -9.20 22.05 -1.78
CA THR A 20 -9.02 20.62 -1.96
C THR A 20 -7.74 20.11 -1.32
N ILE A 21 -7.73 18.82 -0.98
CA ILE A 21 -6.55 18.16 -0.40
C ILE A 21 -5.36 18.20 -1.38
N ASP A 22 -5.63 18.08 -2.68
CA ASP A 22 -4.59 18.14 -3.74
C ASP A 22 -3.83 19.47 -3.72
N ARG A 23 -4.54 20.59 -3.51
CA ARG A 23 -3.88 21.90 -3.34
C ARG A 23 -2.96 21.91 -2.11
N GLY A 24 -3.42 21.30 -1.01
CA GLY A 24 -2.64 21.21 0.22
C GLY A 24 -1.37 20.37 0.06
N ILE A 25 -1.46 19.21 -0.59
CA ILE A 25 -0.29 18.35 -0.77
C ILE A 25 0.74 18.97 -1.72
N GLU A 26 0.28 19.71 -2.73
CA GLU A 26 1.17 20.48 -3.61
C GLU A 26 1.95 21.55 -2.84
N ILE A 27 1.28 22.31 -1.97
CA ILE A 27 1.94 23.33 -1.13
C ILE A 27 2.98 22.70 -0.19
N LEU A 28 2.64 21.57 0.43
CA LEU A 28 3.52 20.92 1.41
C LEU A 28 4.72 20.21 0.78
N THR A 29 4.56 19.69 -0.44
CA THR A 29 5.58 18.85 -1.08
C THR A 29 6.33 19.54 -2.22
N GLY A 30 5.77 20.62 -2.78
CA GLY A 30 6.29 21.29 -3.97
C GLY A 30 6.16 20.44 -5.25
N ILE A 31 5.39 19.35 -5.22
CA ILE A 31 5.21 18.42 -6.34
C ILE A 31 3.73 18.43 -6.73
N PRO A 32 3.39 18.47 -8.03
CA PRO A 32 2.01 18.35 -8.49
C PRO A 32 1.30 17.12 -7.91
N ALA A 33 0.05 17.27 -7.48
CA ALA A 33 -0.75 16.14 -7.00
C ALA A 33 -0.97 15.12 -8.14
N GLY A 34 -1.30 15.65 -9.32
CA GLY A 34 -1.62 14.89 -10.53
C GLY A 34 -3.06 14.36 -10.51
N ALA A 35 -3.75 14.47 -11.64
CA ALA A 35 -5.12 13.99 -11.83
C ALA A 35 -5.11 12.64 -12.57
N PRO A 36 -6.09 11.76 -12.31
CA PRO A 36 -6.23 10.53 -13.07
C PRO A 36 -6.70 10.82 -14.50
N ASP A 37 -6.27 10.01 -15.45
CA ASP A 37 -6.84 9.97 -16.81
C ASP A 37 -8.15 9.15 -16.85
N ASP A 38 -8.73 8.99 -18.04
CA ASP A 38 -9.97 8.24 -18.26
C ASP A 38 -9.86 6.75 -17.87
N GLU A 39 -8.63 6.22 -17.81
CA GLU A 39 -8.31 4.86 -17.40
C GLU A 39 -7.99 4.74 -15.90
N GLY A 40 -7.94 5.88 -15.19
CA GLY A 40 -7.63 5.97 -13.77
C GLY A 40 -6.13 6.02 -13.45
N ASN A 41 -5.25 6.20 -14.45
CA ASN A 41 -3.81 6.29 -14.24
C ASN A 41 -3.40 7.72 -13.89
N TYR A 42 -2.42 7.85 -12.99
CA TYR A 42 -1.87 9.14 -12.58
C TYR A 42 -0.50 9.40 -13.24
N PRO A 43 -0.14 10.68 -13.52
CA PRO A 43 1.18 11.02 -14.03
C PRO A 43 2.30 10.52 -13.11
N ASP A 44 3.35 9.95 -13.70
CA ASP A 44 4.35 9.22 -12.94
C ASP A 44 5.16 10.10 -11.98
N ASP A 45 5.39 11.36 -12.35
CA ASP A 45 6.15 12.34 -11.58
C ASP A 45 5.34 12.99 -10.44
N SER A 46 4.02 12.82 -10.45
CA SER A 46 3.09 13.38 -9.46
C SER A 46 3.08 12.64 -8.12
N ILE A 47 2.53 13.27 -7.09
CA ILE A 47 2.34 12.63 -5.78
C ILE A 47 1.40 11.42 -5.91
N ASN A 48 0.26 11.57 -6.57
CA ASN A 48 -0.71 10.49 -6.73
C ASN A 48 -0.14 9.32 -7.56
N GLY A 49 0.68 9.58 -8.58
CA GLY A 49 1.39 8.52 -9.32
C GLY A 49 2.38 7.76 -8.43
N ARG A 50 3.15 8.46 -7.59
CA ARG A 50 4.05 7.81 -6.62
C ARG A 50 3.30 6.97 -5.59
N VAL A 51 2.14 7.44 -5.13
CA VAL A 51 1.26 6.72 -4.20
C VAL A 51 0.70 5.45 -4.86
N ALA A 52 0.17 5.55 -6.08
CA ALA A 52 -0.35 4.41 -6.83
C ALA A 52 0.72 3.31 -6.99
N ARG A 53 1.91 3.68 -7.47
CA ARG A 53 3.04 2.74 -7.57
C ARG A 53 3.44 2.13 -6.22
N ARG A 54 3.33 2.87 -5.11
CA ARG A 54 3.64 2.34 -3.78
C ARG A 54 2.60 1.31 -3.34
N LEU A 55 1.32 1.59 -3.61
CA LEU A 55 0.20 0.70 -3.31
C LEU A 55 0.30 -0.61 -4.10
N ASP A 56 0.64 -0.54 -5.39
CA ASP A 56 0.86 -1.74 -6.20
C ASP A 56 1.97 -2.64 -5.66
N ARG A 57 3.04 -2.03 -5.14
CA ARG A 57 4.11 -2.80 -4.47
C ARG A 57 3.60 -3.51 -3.22
N PHE A 58 2.72 -2.87 -2.43
CA PHE A 58 2.13 -3.51 -1.26
C PHE A 58 1.20 -4.66 -1.64
N ILE A 59 0.35 -4.46 -2.66
CA ILE A 59 -0.55 -5.50 -3.17
C ILE A 59 0.25 -6.70 -3.69
N THR A 60 1.30 -6.44 -4.46
CA THR A 60 2.18 -7.49 -5.00
C THR A 60 2.89 -8.26 -3.88
N ALA A 61 3.40 -7.56 -2.85
CA ALA A 61 4.04 -8.18 -1.71
C ALA A 61 3.05 -9.07 -0.93
N ARG A 62 1.81 -8.60 -0.72
CA ARG A 62 0.75 -9.35 -0.04
C ARG A 62 0.41 -10.64 -0.77
N LYS A 63 0.20 -10.57 -2.09
CA LYS A 63 -0.08 -11.76 -2.94
C LYS A 63 1.03 -12.80 -2.86
N ARG A 64 2.30 -12.37 -2.79
CA ARG A 64 3.45 -13.27 -2.67
C ARG A 64 3.53 -13.96 -1.31
N LEU A 65 3.12 -13.27 -0.24
CA LEU A 65 3.02 -13.88 1.10
C LEU A 65 1.92 -14.94 1.11
N GLU A 66 0.72 -14.59 0.63
CA GLU A 66 -0.43 -15.52 0.53
C GLU A 66 -0.08 -16.78 -0.28
N ALA A 67 0.66 -16.64 -1.39
CA ALA A 67 1.10 -17.79 -2.19
C ALA A 67 2.07 -18.73 -1.45
N LYS A 68 2.97 -18.18 -0.62
CA LYS A 68 3.92 -18.98 0.16
C LYS A 68 3.25 -19.76 1.29
N ASP A 69 2.21 -19.20 1.90
CA ASP A 69 1.47 -19.85 2.97
C ASP A 69 0.58 -21.00 2.43
N GLY A 70 0.12 -20.92 1.18
CA GLY A 70 -0.65 -21.97 0.51
C GLY A 70 0.14 -23.21 0.13
N GLU A 71 1.45 -23.10 -0.13
CA GLU A 71 2.33 -24.23 -0.50
C GLU A 71 2.81 -25.05 0.72
N GLY A 72 2.73 -24.50 1.94
CA GLY A 72 3.17 -25.16 3.18
C GLY A 72 2.16 -26.12 3.84
N GLY A 73 0.90 -26.14 3.38
CA GLY A 73 -0.19 -26.91 4.00
C GLY A 73 -0.43 -28.32 3.46
N SER A 74 0.21 -28.71 2.34
CA SER A 74 -0.09 -29.98 1.65
C SER A 74 0.85 -31.14 2.01
N ALA A 75 2.03 -30.88 2.58
CA ALA A 75 3.03 -31.92 2.87
C ALA A 75 2.77 -32.72 4.16
N SER A 76 1.89 -32.27 5.04
CA SER A 76 1.74 -32.84 6.39
C SER A 76 0.71 -33.97 6.50
N ASN A 77 -0.13 -34.21 5.48
CA ASN A 77 -1.24 -35.18 5.57
C ASN A 77 -1.00 -36.49 4.79
N ALA A 78 0.18 -36.68 4.18
CA ALA A 78 0.47 -37.88 3.37
C ALA A 78 1.18 -39.02 4.12
N LEU A 79 1.57 -38.83 5.39
CA LEU A 79 2.36 -39.81 6.16
C LEU A 79 1.58 -40.62 7.20
N ALA A 80 0.25 -40.46 7.29
CA ALA A 80 -0.57 -41.16 8.30
C ALA A 80 -1.44 -42.32 7.74
N GLY A 81 -1.39 -42.60 6.43
CA GLY A 81 -2.33 -43.52 5.76
C GLY A 81 -1.87 -44.96 5.51
N ASP A 82 -0.60 -45.31 5.71
CA ASP A 82 -0.01 -46.56 5.16
C ASP A 82 0.54 -47.53 6.21
N LYS A 83 -0.16 -47.75 7.33
CA LYS A 83 0.26 -48.72 8.38
C LYS A 83 -0.90 -49.48 9.03
N LEU A 84 -2.00 -49.78 8.33
CA LEU A 84 -3.08 -50.60 8.91
C LEU A 84 -3.78 -51.49 7.87
N SER A 85 -3.03 -52.28 7.09
CA SER A 85 -3.61 -53.47 6.44
C SER A 85 -2.52 -54.41 5.94
N ASP A 86 -1.87 -55.14 6.85
CA ASP A 86 -1.38 -56.48 6.52
C ASP A 86 -1.22 -57.31 7.79
N GLY A 87 -2.38 -57.58 8.38
CA GLY A 87 -2.57 -58.65 9.33
C GLY A 87 -3.69 -59.54 8.83
N ARG A 88 -3.40 -60.44 7.88
CA ARG A 88 -4.08 -61.73 7.67
C ARG A 88 -3.45 -62.57 6.54
N LEU A 89 -2.92 -63.73 6.95
CA LEU A 89 -3.05 -65.05 6.30
C LEU A 89 -2.18 -65.35 5.05
N ASN A 90 -1.12 -66.14 5.23
CA ASN A 90 -1.04 -67.49 4.66
C ASN A 90 0.23 -68.26 5.06
N ALA A 91 0.02 -69.57 5.31
CA ALA A 91 0.94 -70.70 5.51
C ALA A 91 1.67 -70.80 6.86
#